data_AF-A0A919BC38-F1
#
_entry.id   AF-A0A919BC38-F1
#
_cell.length_a   1.000
_cell.length_b   1.000
_cell.length_c   1.000
_cell.angle_alpha   90.00
_cell.angle_beta   90.00
_cell.angle_gamma   90.00
#
_symmetry.space_group_name_H-M   'P 1'
#
loop_
_entity.id
_entity.type
_entity.pdbx_description
1 polymer ?
#
loop_
_entity_poly.entity_id
_entity_poly.type
_entity_poly.pdbx_seq_one_letter_code
_entity_poly.pdbx_strand_id
1 'polypeptide(L)'
;MNKHTLKLALISLLLMLTSGCQSTDNQLKRIPIGDYYLAVKGYTSEQFSQELTWQKQQLAITPHESAIKLAVLHTMSNKPEYNPYTAKSYLNQVAEYQINVEDLAFVTSLREQLNGLIIQLNQNHQSKSRIKDLTQALDKQTQENIRLNDKIEQLKRIEQTIQQQSL
;
A
#
# COMPACT_ATOMS: atom_id res chain seq x y z
N MET A 1 -31.77 -62.97 -15.56
CA MET A 1 -30.68 -61.97 -15.60
C MET A 1 -29.98 -61.98 -14.24
N ASN A 2 -28.70 -62.37 -14.21
CA ASN A 2 -28.03 -62.74 -12.96
C ASN A 2 -27.71 -61.50 -12.10
N LYS A 3 -27.98 -61.55 -10.78
CA LYS A 3 -27.71 -60.41 -9.87
C LYS A 3 -26.25 -59.96 -9.92
N HIS A 4 -25.33 -60.87 -10.27
CA HIS A 4 -23.91 -60.58 -10.46
C HIS A 4 -23.62 -59.77 -11.73
N THR A 5 -24.33 -60.02 -12.83
CA THR A 5 -24.13 -59.27 -14.08
C THR A 5 -24.67 -57.85 -13.96
N LEU A 6 -25.74 -57.65 -13.18
CA LEU A 6 -26.28 -56.32 -12.88
C LEU A 6 -25.33 -55.48 -12.00
N LYS A 7 -24.72 -56.09 -10.98
CA LYS A 7 -23.74 -55.41 -10.12
C LYS A 7 -22.47 -55.02 -10.88
N LEU A 8 -21.98 -55.89 -11.77
CA LEU A 8 -20.79 -55.63 -12.57
C LEU A 8 -21.01 -54.46 -13.55
N ALA A 9 -22.20 -54.40 -14.17
CA ALA A 9 -22.59 -53.30 -15.05
C ALA A 9 -22.68 -51.95 -14.29
N LEU A 10 -23.17 -51.97 -13.05
CA LEU A 10 -23.33 -50.77 -12.23
C LEU A 10 -21.98 -50.21 -11.74
N ILE A 11 -21.02 -51.08 -11.44
CA ILE A 11 -19.64 -50.70 -11.10
C ILE A 11 -18.91 -50.13 -12.31
N SER A 12 -19.10 -50.73 -13.50
CA SER A 12 -18.54 -50.21 -14.75
C SER A 12 -19.08 -48.82 -15.10
N LEU A 13 -20.35 -48.55 -14.82
CA LEU A 13 -20.98 -47.24 -15.04
C LEU A 13 -20.43 -46.17 -14.07
N LEU A 14 -20.13 -46.56 -12.82
CA LEU A 14 -19.57 -45.66 -11.81
C LEU A 14 -18.12 -45.24 -12.13
N LEU A 15 -17.32 -46.15 -12.70
CA LEU A 15 -15.92 -45.89 -13.09
C LEU A 15 -15.80 -44.94 -14.30
N MET A 16 -16.80 -44.90 -15.17
CA MET A 16 -16.84 -43.97 -16.32
C MET A 16 -17.17 -42.54 -15.92
N LEU A 17 -17.79 -42.33 -14.75
CA LEU A 17 -18.12 -40.99 -14.23
C LEU A 17 -16.94 -40.32 -13.52
N THR A 18 -15.85 -41.05 -13.25
CA THR A 18 -14.64 -40.52 -12.60
C THR A 18 -13.52 -40.13 -13.57
N SER A 19 -13.77 -40.15 -14.88
CA SER A 19 -12.86 -39.55 -15.86
C SER A 19 -12.90 -38.03 -15.72
N GLY A 20 -12.12 -37.51 -14.76
CA GLY A 20 -11.92 -36.09 -14.55
C GLY A 20 -11.49 -35.41 -15.85
N CYS A 21 -12.16 -34.31 -16.15
CA CYS A 21 -11.85 -33.43 -17.27
C CYS A 21 -10.36 -33.05 -17.23
N GLN A 22 -9.57 -33.55 -18.18
CA GLN A 22 -8.21 -33.06 -18.39
C GLN A 22 -8.35 -31.68 -19.04
N SER A 23 -8.16 -30.62 -18.26
CA SER A 23 -8.15 -29.24 -18.76
C SER A 23 -6.90 -29.02 -19.59
N THR A 24 -6.93 -29.42 -20.86
CA THR A 24 -5.94 -29.03 -21.86
C THR A 24 -6.22 -27.60 -22.29
N ASP A 25 -5.61 -26.63 -21.60
CA ASP A 25 -5.38 -25.30 -22.13
C ASP A 25 -3.87 -25.09 -22.22
N ASN A 26 -3.30 -25.48 -23.37
CA ASN A 26 -1.87 -25.40 -23.65
C ASN A 26 -1.53 -24.09 -24.38
N GLN A 27 -2.33 -23.04 -24.18
CA GLN A 27 -1.91 -21.67 -24.47
C GLN A 27 -1.14 -21.18 -23.26
N LEU A 28 0.01 -20.54 -23.46
CA LEU A 28 0.76 -19.85 -22.41
C LEU A 28 -0.18 -18.83 -21.76
N LYS A 29 -0.87 -19.25 -20.71
CA LYS A 29 -1.97 -18.50 -20.13
C LYS A 29 -1.37 -17.33 -19.38
N ARG A 30 -1.69 -16.12 -19.86
CA ARG A 30 -1.36 -14.89 -19.16
C ARG A 30 -1.84 -15.00 -17.72
N ILE A 31 -0.98 -14.60 -16.78
CA ILE A 31 -1.33 -14.57 -15.36
C ILE A 31 -2.14 -13.29 -15.09
N PRO A 32 -3.40 -13.39 -14.62
CA PRO A 32 -4.17 -12.23 -14.19
C PRO A 32 -3.41 -11.42 -13.12
N ILE A 33 -3.59 -10.11 -13.12
CA ILE A 33 -2.86 -9.20 -12.24
C ILE A 33 -3.19 -9.44 -10.76
N GLY A 34 -4.42 -9.88 -10.46
CA GLY A 34 -4.80 -10.30 -9.11
C GLY A 34 -3.97 -11.50 -8.61
N ASP A 35 -3.77 -12.51 -9.46
CA ASP A 35 -2.96 -13.68 -9.13
C ASP A 35 -1.48 -13.31 -9.04
N TYR A 36 -1.02 -12.41 -9.91
CA TYR A 36 0.33 -11.84 -9.84
C TYR A 36 0.59 -11.13 -8.50
N TYR A 37 -0.36 -10.31 -8.03
CA TYR A 37 -0.28 -9.66 -6.71
C TYR A 37 -0.12 -10.69 -5.59
N LEU A 38 -0.90 -11.77 -5.62
CA LEU A 38 -0.82 -12.83 -4.62
C LEU A 38 0.52 -13.57 -4.67
N ALA A 39 1.02 -13.86 -5.87
CA ALA A 39 2.32 -14.52 -6.05
C ALA A 39 3.47 -13.67 -5.47
N VAL A 40 3.53 -12.39 -5.85
CA VAL A 40 4.57 -11.45 -5.42
C VAL A 40 4.58 -11.27 -3.90
N LYS A 41 3.42 -11.33 -3.25
CA LYS A 41 3.32 -11.24 -1.78
C LYS A 41 4.10 -12.35 -1.07
N GLY A 42 4.25 -13.52 -1.71
CA GLY A 42 5.02 -14.65 -1.21
C GLY A 42 6.51 -14.62 -1.55
N TYR A 43 6.98 -13.65 -2.34
CA TYR A 43 8.37 -13.64 -2.81
C TYR A 43 9.36 -13.34 -1.68
N THR A 44 10.51 -14.04 -1.73
CA THR A 44 11.69 -13.65 -0.95
C THR A 44 12.21 -12.29 -1.41
N SER A 45 13.12 -11.68 -0.64
CA SER A 45 13.72 -10.39 -1.04
C SER A 45 14.50 -10.50 -2.35
N GLU A 46 15.18 -11.62 -2.59
CA GLU A 46 15.92 -11.87 -3.83
C GLU A 46 14.97 -12.00 -5.03
N GLN A 47 13.94 -12.84 -4.92
CA GLN A 47 12.94 -13.03 -5.98
C GLN A 47 12.23 -11.72 -6.32
N PHE A 48 11.91 -10.92 -5.30
CA PHE A 48 11.29 -9.61 -5.48
C PHE A 48 12.20 -8.65 -6.25
N SER A 49 13.49 -8.58 -5.92
CA SER A 49 14.46 -7.73 -6.60
C SER A 49 14.69 -8.15 -8.06
N GLN A 50 14.75 -9.46 -8.29
CA GLN A 50 14.85 -10.03 -9.64
C GLN A 50 13.61 -9.66 -10.48
N GLU A 51 12.41 -9.86 -9.93
CA GLU A 51 11.15 -9.53 -10.59
C GLU A 51 11.05 -8.04 -10.90
N LEU A 52 11.42 -7.18 -9.95
CA LEU A 52 11.44 -5.72 -10.16
C LEU A 52 12.38 -5.32 -11.31
N THR A 53 13.56 -5.94 -11.38
CA THR A 53 14.53 -5.69 -12.44
C THR A 53 14.02 -6.18 -13.78
N TRP A 54 13.45 -7.38 -13.81
CA TRP A 54 12.85 -7.98 -15.00
C TRP A 54 11.73 -7.09 -15.55
N GLN A 55 10.79 -6.66 -14.71
CA GLN A 55 9.67 -5.83 -15.18
C GLN A 55 10.13 -4.46 -15.67
N LYS A 56 11.19 -3.88 -15.10
CA LYS A 56 11.78 -2.64 -15.63
C LYS A 56 12.34 -2.83 -17.05
N GLN A 57 12.98 -3.97 -17.33
CA GLN A 57 13.48 -4.29 -18.67
C GLN A 57 12.32 -4.52 -19.65
N GLN A 58 11.26 -5.19 -19.19
CA GLN A 58 10.09 -5.52 -19.99
C GLN A 58 9.23 -4.31 -20.37
N LEU A 59 9.42 -3.14 -19.74
CA LEU A 59 8.77 -1.89 -20.17
C LEU A 59 9.03 -1.55 -21.64
N ALA A 60 10.19 -1.93 -22.20
CA ALA A 60 10.50 -1.69 -23.60
C ALA A 60 9.72 -2.61 -24.57
N ILE A 61 9.19 -3.73 -24.07
CA ILE A 61 8.56 -4.79 -24.87
C ILE A 61 7.06 -4.80 -24.64
N THR A 62 6.63 -4.80 -23.37
CA THR A 62 5.23 -4.84 -22.92
C THR A 62 4.95 -3.68 -21.97
N PRO A 63 4.98 -2.42 -22.46
CA PRO A 63 4.99 -1.22 -21.61
C PRO A 63 3.81 -1.17 -20.63
N HIS A 64 2.60 -1.51 -21.09
CA HIS A 64 1.39 -1.42 -20.27
C HIS A 64 1.32 -2.53 -19.21
N GLU A 65 1.58 -3.78 -19.59
CA GLU A 65 1.55 -4.91 -18.65
C GLU A 65 2.65 -4.78 -17.59
N SER A 66 3.88 -4.47 -18.02
CA SER A 66 4.99 -4.25 -17.10
C SER A 66 4.77 -3.04 -16.20
N ALA A 67 4.16 -1.95 -16.69
CA ALA A 67 3.78 -0.83 -15.83
C ALA A 67 2.78 -1.25 -14.74
N ILE A 68 1.77 -2.06 -15.06
CA ILE A 68 0.81 -2.57 -14.06
C ILE A 68 1.52 -3.47 -13.04
N LYS A 69 2.39 -4.38 -13.49
CA LYS A 69 3.16 -5.27 -12.60
C LYS A 69 4.13 -4.50 -11.71
N LEU A 70 4.83 -3.50 -12.24
CA LEU A 70 5.66 -2.58 -11.46
C LEU A 70 4.85 -1.81 -10.43
N ALA A 71 3.65 -1.36 -10.78
CA ALA A 71 2.77 -0.73 -9.82
C ALA A 71 2.43 -1.67 -8.66
N VAL A 72 2.08 -2.92 -8.96
CA VAL A 72 1.82 -3.96 -7.96
C VAL A 72 3.03 -4.16 -7.04
N LEU A 73 4.24 -4.30 -7.59
CA LEU A 73 5.46 -4.45 -6.78
C LEU A 73 5.65 -3.27 -5.81
N HIS A 74 5.45 -2.03 -6.28
CA HIS A 74 5.57 -0.83 -5.44
C HIS A 74 4.46 -0.67 -4.38
N THR A 75 3.42 -1.51 -4.39
CA THR A 75 2.39 -1.53 -3.34
C THR A 75 2.75 -2.42 -2.14
N MET A 76 3.84 -3.20 -2.21
CA MET A 76 4.20 -4.18 -1.18
C MET A 76 4.84 -3.52 0.04
N SER A 77 4.04 -3.21 1.06
CA SER A 77 4.45 -2.47 2.27
C SER A 77 5.55 -3.12 3.12
N ASN A 78 5.80 -4.42 2.92
CA ASN A 78 6.86 -5.17 3.59
C ASN A 78 8.20 -5.15 2.83
N LYS A 79 8.27 -4.44 1.69
CA LYS A 79 9.47 -4.33 0.86
C LYS A 79 10.04 -2.90 0.91
N PRO A 80 11.37 -2.72 0.83
CA PRO A 80 11.98 -1.39 0.86
C PRO A 80 11.60 -0.53 -0.35
N GLU A 81 11.19 -1.15 -1.45
CA GLU A 81 10.72 -0.46 -2.66
C GLU A 81 9.26 0.01 -2.56
N TYR A 82 8.59 -0.21 -1.43
CA TYR A 82 7.25 0.30 -1.17
C TYR A 82 7.17 1.80 -1.41
N ASN A 83 6.39 2.20 -2.41
CA ASN A 83 6.14 3.60 -2.71
C ASN A 83 4.79 3.76 -3.43
N PRO A 84 3.72 4.13 -2.69
CA PRO A 84 2.40 4.36 -3.27
C PRO A 84 2.36 5.41 -4.38
N TYR A 85 3.21 6.43 -4.33
CA TYR A 85 3.29 7.46 -5.37
C TYR A 85 3.88 6.90 -6.65
N THR A 86 4.95 6.11 -6.55
CA THR A 86 5.55 5.41 -7.70
C THR A 86 4.56 4.42 -8.30
N ALA A 87 3.87 3.63 -7.47
CA ALA A 87 2.83 2.72 -7.93
C ALA A 87 1.73 3.46 -8.70
N LYS A 88 1.24 4.58 -8.15
CA LYS A 88 0.22 5.40 -8.80
C LYS A 88 0.70 6.01 -10.12
N SER A 89 1.95 6.45 -10.16
CA SER A 89 2.57 7.00 -11.37
C SER A 89 2.59 5.97 -12.51
N TYR A 90 2.96 4.72 -12.22
CA TYR A 90 2.91 3.65 -13.21
C TYR A 90 1.48 3.38 -13.70
N LEU A 91 0.49 3.29 -12.80
CA LEU A 91 -0.90 3.05 -13.20
C LEU A 91 -1.50 4.19 -14.01
N ASN A 92 -1.08 5.44 -13.77
CA ASN A 92 -1.59 6.60 -14.52
C ASN A 92 -1.08 6.65 -15.97
N GLN A 93 0.02 5.96 -16.28
CA GLN A 93 0.56 5.86 -17.64
C GLN A 93 -0.19 4.86 -18.51
N VAL A 94 -1.06 4.03 -17.92
CA VAL A 94 -1.82 3.00 -18.62
C VAL A 94 -3.26 3.47 -18.80
N ALA A 95 -3.72 3.62 -20.03
CA ALA A 95 -5.12 3.93 -20.29
C ALA A 95 -6.01 2.70 -20.02
N GLU A 96 -7.28 2.90 -19.67
CA GLU A 96 -8.19 1.79 -19.32
C GLU A 96 -8.37 0.79 -20.47
N TYR A 97 -8.42 1.25 -21.72
CA TYR A 97 -8.53 0.39 -22.90
C TYR A 97 -7.27 -0.48 -23.15
N GLN A 98 -6.16 -0.19 -22.46
CA GLN A 98 -4.91 -0.97 -22.54
C GLN A 98 -4.85 -2.07 -21.47
N ILE A 99 -5.82 -2.11 -20.55
CA ILE A 99 -5.93 -3.09 -19.49
C ILE A 99 -6.80 -4.25 -20.00
N ASN A 100 -6.36 -5.48 -19.76
CA ASN A 100 -7.17 -6.65 -20.08
C ASN A 100 -8.46 -6.64 -19.25
N VAL A 101 -9.57 -7.05 -19.88
CA VAL A 101 -10.92 -6.99 -19.28
C VAL A 101 -10.98 -7.72 -17.94
N GLU A 102 -10.30 -8.87 -17.84
CA GLU A 102 -10.22 -9.68 -16.61
C GLU A 102 -9.54 -8.96 -15.43
N ASP A 103 -8.66 -7.99 -15.71
CA ASP A 103 -7.92 -7.24 -14.69
C ASP A 103 -8.51 -5.86 -14.40
N LEU A 104 -9.42 -5.38 -15.25
CA LEU A 104 -9.90 -4.01 -15.20
C LEU A 104 -10.45 -3.67 -13.80
N ALA A 105 -11.27 -4.54 -13.23
CA ALA A 105 -11.81 -4.33 -11.90
C ALA A 105 -10.72 -4.24 -10.81
N PHE A 106 -9.71 -5.12 -10.88
CA PHE A 106 -8.61 -5.14 -9.94
C PHE A 106 -7.75 -3.87 -10.06
N VAL A 107 -7.33 -3.53 -11.28
CA VAL A 107 -6.45 -2.37 -11.53
C VAL A 107 -7.17 -1.07 -11.21
N THR A 108 -8.46 -0.94 -11.54
CA THR A 108 -9.27 0.22 -11.17
C THR A 108 -9.41 0.34 -9.65
N SER A 109 -9.72 -0.76 -8.95
CA SER A 109 -9.76 -0.74 -7.49
C SER A 109 -8.40 -0.36 -6.88
N LEU A 110 -7.30 -0.88 -7.43
CA LEU A 110 -5.95 -0.53 -6.98
C LEU A 110 -5.67 0.97 -7.15
N ARG A 111 -6.10 1.58 -8.26
CA ARG A 111 -5.98 3.03 -8.49
C ARG A 111 -6.73 3.85 -7.44
N GLU A 112 -7.93 3.42 -7.07
CA GLU A 112 -8.76 4.09 -6.07
C GLU A 112 -8.16 3.95 -4.67
N GLN A 113 -7.72 2.76 -4.30
CA GLN A 113 -7.05 2.50 -3.03
C GLN A 113 -5.77 3.34 -2.89
N LEU A 114 -4.95 3.41 -3.95
CA LEU A 114 -3.74 4.25 -3.96
C LEU A 114 -4.08 5.75 -3.83
N ASN A 115 -5.15 6.22 -4.47
CA ASN A 115 -5.62 7.61 -4.30
C ASN A 115 -6.00 7.91 -2.85
N GLY A 116 -6.82 7.05 -2.23
CA GLY A 116 -7.22 7.20 -0.84
C GLY A 116 -6.02 7.18 0.12
N LEU A 117 -5.10 6.25 -0.09
CA LEU A 117 -3.87 6.13 0.69
C LEU A 117 -2.99 7.39 0.57
N ILE A 118 -2.81 7.93 -0.64
CA ILE A 118 -2.04 9.16 -0.87
C ILE A 118 -2.67 10.36 -0.15
N ILE A 119 -4.00 10.50 -0.21
CA ILE A 119 -4.73 11.55 0.52
C ILE A 119 -4.46 11.43 2.03
N GLN A 120 -4.57 10.22 2.57
CA GLN A 120 -4.32 9.96 3.99
C GLN A 120 -2.87 10.26 4.39
N LEU A 121 -1.89 9.86 3.58
CA LEU A 121 -0.48 10.17 3.82
C LEU A 121 -0.25 11.68 3.85
N ASN A 122 -0.81 12.43 2.91
CA ASN A 122 -0.71 13.89 2.87
C ASN A 122 -1.35 14.56 4.09
N GLN A 123 -2.53 14.10 4.52
CA GLN A 123 -3.18 14.59 5.74
C GLN A 123 -2.34 14.32 7.00
N ASN A 124 -1.73 13.14 7.08
CA ASN A 124 -0.83 12.78 8.18
C ASN A 124 0.43 13.65 8.19
N HIS A 125 1.03 13.90 7.03
CA HIS A 125 2.18 14.81 6.91
C HIS A 125 1.81 16.23 7.34
N GLN A 126 0.67 16.75 6.89
CA GLN A 126 0.19 18.07 7.29
C GLN A 126 -0.09 18.16 8.79
N SER A 127 -0.72 17.13 9.36
CA SER A 127 -1.02 17.07 10.80
C SER A 127 0.26 17.05 11.64
N LYS A 128 1.27 16.27 11.25
CA LYS A 128 2.59 16.27 11.90
C LYS A 128 3.28 17.63 11.83
N SER A 129 3.20 18.31 10.69
CA SER A 129 3.74 19.68 10.57
C SER A 129 3.04 20.64 11.51
N ARG A 130 1.70 20.62 11.55
CA ARG A 130 0.92 21.48 12.46
C ARG A 130 1.24 21.21 13.93
N ILE A 131 1.41 19.94 14.32
CA ILE A 131 1.81 19.60 15.70
C ILE A 131 3.18 20.20 16.01
N LYS A 132 4.15 20.07 15.10
CA LYS A 132 5.49 20.66 15.27
C LYS A 132 5.42 22.18 15.45
N ASP A 133 4.62 22.87 14.63
CA ASP A 133 4.46 24.31 14.70
C ASP A 133 3.79 24.74 16.02
N LEU A 134 2.77 24.00 16.47
CA LEU A 134 2.10 24.23 17.75
C LEU A 134 3.03 24.01 18.93
N THR A 135 3.85 22.95 18.92
CA THR A 135 4.86 22.71 19.96
C THR A 135 5.86 23.87 20.02
N GLN A 136 6.35 24.34 18.87
CA GLN A 136 7.26 25.49 18.84
C GLN A 136 6.62 26.78 19.35
N ALA A 137 5.35 27.03 19.04
CA ALA A 137 4.61 28.18 19.54
C ALA A 137 4.41 28.09 21.06
N LEU A 138 4.06 26.90 21.58
CA LEU A 138 3.88 26.64 23.00
C LEU A 138 5.18 26.86 23.79
N ASP A 139 6.31 26.38 23.26
CA ASP A 139 7.63 26.58 23.89
C ASP A 139 7.98 28.07 24.00
N LYS A 140 7.75 28.84 22.94
CA LYS A 140 7.96 30.30 22.94
C LYS A 140 7.07 30.99 23.99
N GLN A 141 5.78 30.64 24.03
CA GLN A 141 4.84 31.23 24.98
C GLN A 141 5.19 30.86 26.43
N THR A 142 5.73 29.65 26.64
CA THR A 142 6.22 29.21 27.95
C THR A 142 7.43 30.02 28.39
N GLN A 143 8.42 30.21 27.50
CA GLN A 143 9.59 31.04 27.78
C GLN A 143 9.21 32.50 28.07
N GLU A 144 8.25 33.04 27.34
CA GLU A 144 7.76 34.40 27.58
C GLU A 144 7.05 34.52 28.93
N ASN A 145 6.22 33.55 29.32
CA ASN A 145 5.59 33.51 30.64
C ASN A 145 6.62 33.45 31.77
N ILE A 146 7.66 32.62 31.63
CA ILE A 146 8.77 32.55 32.60
C ILE A 146 9.41 33.94 32.74
N ARG A 147 9.75 34.57 31.62
CA ARG A 147 10.38 35.91 31.61
C ARG A 147 9.48 36.98 32.24
N LEU A 148 8.18 36.93 31.99
CA LEU A 148 7.22 37.87 32.58
C LEU A 148 7.07 37.64 34.09
N ASN A 149 7.03 36.38 34.53
CA ASN A 149 7.02 36.04 35.96
C ASN A 149 8.28 36.55 36.67
N ASP A 150 9.46 36.38 36.07
CA ASP A 150 10.71 36.90 36.63
C ASP A 150 10.66 38.42 36.81
N LYS A 151 10.09 39.14 35.83
CA LYS A 151 9.88 40.60 35.93
C LYS A 151 8.90 40.96 37.03
N ILE A 152 7.80 40.23 37.16
CA ILE A 152 6.82 40.44 38.23
C ILE A 152 7.47 40.26 39.60
N GLU A 153 8.27 39.21 39.79
CA GLU A 153 9.01 39.03 41.04
C GLU A 153 10.01 40.16 41.32
N GLN A 154 10.74 40.61 40.29
CA GLN A 154 11.66 41.74 40.45
C GLN A 154 10.91 43.00 40.89
N LEU A 155 9.76 43.31 40.26
CA LEU A 155 8.93 44.44 40.64
C LEU A 155 8.42 44.32 42.08
N LYS A 156 7.97 43.13 42.51
CA LYS A 156 7.58 42.87 43.91
C LYS A 156 8.72 43.12 44.89
N ARG A 157 9.94 42.68 44.57
CA ARG A 157 11.13 42.93 45.41
C ARG A 157 11.48 44.41 45.51
N ILE A 158 11.35 45.15 44.41
CA ILE A 158 11.55 46.61 44.40
C ILE A 158 10.49 47.30 45.26
N GLU A 159 9.22 46.93 45.13
CA GLU A 159 8.11 47.49 45.90
C GLU A 159 8.31 47.28 47.41
N GLN A 160 8.71 46.07 47.82
CA GLN A 160 9.05 45.77 49.22
C GLN A 160 10.21 46.62 49.75
N THR A 161 11.25 46.81 48.94
CA THR A 161 12.41 47.65 49.32
C THR A 161 12.00 49.11 49.52
N ILE A 162 11.16 49.65 48.63
CA ILE A 162 10.67 51.03 48.73
C ILE A 162 9.82 51.21 50.00
N GLN A 163 8.91 50.27 50.29
CA GLN A 163 8.09 50.31 51.50
C GLN A 163 8.95 50.32 52.78
N GLN A 164 10.02 49.52 52.82
CA GLN A 164 10.95 49.49 53.96
C GLN A 164 11.77 50.78 54.13
N GLN A 165 12.04 51.52 53.05
CA GLN A 165 12.78 52.80 53.10
C GLN A 165 11.89 54.01 53.41
N SER A 166 10.57 53.85 53.33
CA SER A 166 9.58 54.91 53.59
C SER A 166 9.02 54.93 55.03
N LEU A 167 9.53 54.05 55.90
CA LEU A 167 9.27 53.97 57.34
C LEU A 167 10.47 54.49 58.12
#